data_AF-A0A565CJ82-F1
#
_entry.id   AF-A0A565CJ82-F1
#
_cell.length_a   1.000
_cell.length_b   1.000
_cell.length_c   1.000
_cell.angle_alpha   90.00
_cell.angle_beta   90.00
_cell.angle_gamma   90.00
#
_symmetry.space_group_name_H-M   'P 1'
#
loop_
_entity.id
_entity.type
_entity.pdbx_description
1 polymer ?
#
loop_
_entity_poly.entity_id
_entity_poly.type
_entity_poly.pdbx_seq_one_letter_code
_entity_poly.pdbx_strand_id
1 'polypeptide(L)'
;MEDVRKAIDHGRSQGGSDGRHWILDQSMVLKGEHYAVALSLLVEGKLVLGVMACPNLANNKSSSDKTGCLFFATAGKGAYVQSLDGDSHSPEKVQVSNIENPEEATFVESSQQPIPIHSSIANNIFCLYLKLGIKALPLRIHSQVKYAALARGDAEIYLRFTLPGYRESIWNHAAGAIITTEAGGVVCDADGNPPDFSRGEHLYLKRGIVVSTKKLMPRLLEAIKESMKEEMHISETQLTL
;
A
#
# COMPACT_ATOMS: atom_id res chain seq x y z
N MET A 1 33.95 2.60 10.39
CA MET A 1 33.32 2.76 9.06
C MET A 1 33.14 1.42 8.35
N GLU A 2 34.07 0.47 8.53
CA GLU A 2 33.96 -0.89 7.98
C GLU A 2 32.70 -1.64 8.47
N ASP A 3 32.38 -1.56 9.76
CA ASP A 3 31.22 -2.26 10.32
C ASP A 3 29.88 -1.76 9.73
N VAL A 4 29.79 -0.47 9.41
CA VAL A 4 28.62 0.13 8.76
C VAL A 4 28.44 -0.43 7.35
N ARG A 5 29.53 -0.54 6.57
CA ARG A 5 29.49 -1.12 5.23
C ARG A 5 29.08 -2.59 5.26
N LYS A 6 29.66 -3.35 6.19
CA LYS A 6 29.28 -4.76 6.42
C LYS A 6 27.80 -4.91 6.77
N ALA A 7 27.28 -4.06 7.65
CA ALA A 7 25.86 -4.06 8.00
C ALA A 7 24.96 -3.80 6.79
N ILE A 8 25.30 -2.83 5.94
CA ILE A 8 24.56 -2.54 4.70
C ILE A 8 24.65 -3.72 3.71
N ASP A 9 25.82 -4.34 3.59
CA ASP A 9 26.06 -5.46 2.69
C ASP A 9 25.32 -6.75 3.05
N HIS A 10 24.82 -6.87 4.29
CA HIS A 10 23.90 -7.95 4.67
C HIS A 10 22.53 -7.86 3.98
N GLY A 11 22.17 -6.70 3.41
CA GLY A 11 20.90 -6.48 2.69
C GLY A 11 20.84 -7.05 1.27
N ARG A 12 21.77 -7.93 0.86
CA ARG A 12 21.88 -8.45 -0.53
C ARG A 12 21.07 -9.72 -0.83
N SER A 13 20.24 -10.16 0.12
CA SER A 13 19.37 -11.32 -0.06
C SER A 13 18.41 -11.08 -1.23
N GLN A 14 18.32 -12.03 -2.15
CA GLN A 14 17.39 -11.98 -3.29
C GLN A 14 15.93 -12.26 -2.89
N GLY A 15 15.67 -12.65 -1.64
CA GLY A 15 14.38 -13.16 -1.21
C GLY A 15 14.12 -14.56 -1.79
N GLY A 16 12.86 -14.99 -1.81
CA GLY A 16 12.49 -16.27 -2.40
C GLY A 16 11.34 -16.97 -1.70
N SER A 17 11.05 -18.17 -2.19
CA SER A 17 10.03 -19.07 -1.63
C SER A 17 10.50 -19.84 -0.41
N ASP A 18 11.81 -19.90 -0.16
CA ASP A 18 12.38 -20.85 0.80
C ASP A 18 13.15 -20.11 1.91
N GLY A 19 12.98 -20.54 3.16
CA GLY A 19 13.71 -20.00 4.29
C GLY A 19 13.16 -18.70 4.86
N ARG A 20 14.04 -17.90 5.51
CA ARG A 20 13.66 -16.72 6.30
C ARG A 20 14.37 -15.47 5.81
N HIS A 21 13.61 -14.48 5.34
CA HIS A 21 14.13 -13.22 4.78
C HIS A 21 13.55 -12.00 5.48
N TRP A 22 14.42 -11.07 5.87
CA TRP A 22 14.01 -9.73 6.27
C TRP A 22 13.93 -8.83 5.03
N ILE A 23 12.87 -8.05 4.94
CA ILE A 23 12.62 -7.08 3.87
C ILE A 23 12.59 -5.69 4.51
N LEU A 24 13.57 -4.84 4.17
CA LEU A 24 13.70 -3.48 4.70
C LEU A 24 13.50 -2.46 3.57
N ASP A 25 12.59 -1.51 3.77
CA ASP A 25 12.37 -0.39 2.85
C ASP A 25 13.47 0.66 2.99
N GLN A 26 14.14 0.97 1.89
CA GLN A 26 15.20 1.98 1.81
C GLN A 26 14.72 3.28 1.15
N SER A 27 13.41 3.46 0.97
CA SER A 27 12.84 4.63 0.29
C SER A 27 13.33 5.95 0.90
N MET A 28 13.72 6.87 0.02
CA MET A 28 14.28 8.17 0.40
C MET A 28 13.24 9.04 1.11
N VAL A 29 13.62 9.60 2.27
CA VAL A 29 12.78 10.53 3.03
C VAL A 29 12.82 11.90 2.35
N LEU A 30 11.67 12.34 1.82
CA LEU A 30 11.49 13.69 1.31
C LEU A 30 11.18 14.64 2.47
N LYS A 31 11.92 15.75 2.54
CA LYS A 31 11.79 16.73 3.62
C LYS A 31 10.40 17.37 3.60
N GLY A 32 9.69 17.27 4.72
CA GLY A 32 8.36 17.87 4.91
C GLY A 32 7.18 16.99 4.48
N GLU A 33 7.42 15.79 3.96
CA GLU A 33 6.35 14.83 3.61
C GLU A 33 6.20 13.73 4.68
N HIS A 34 5.04 13.04 4.66
CA HIS A 34 4.88 11.80 5.40
C HIS A 34 5.84 10.74 4.85
N TYR A 35 6.51 10.00 5.73
CA TYR A 35 7.34 8.86 5.33
C TYR A 35 7.16 7.71 6.32
N ALA A 36 7.51 6.53 5.86
CA ALA A 36 7.55 5.34 6.68
C ALA A 36 8.94 4.70 6.67
N VAL A 37 9.35 4.14 7.81
CA VAL A 37 10.42 3.15 7.89
C VAL A 37 9.75 1.80 8.06
N ALA A 38 9.92 0.91 7.10
CA ALA A 38 9.15 -0.33 7.02
C ALA A 38 10.08 -1.56 7.01
N LEU A 39 9.74 -2.54 7.84
CA LEU A 39 10.43 -3.81 7.98
C LEU A 39 9.41 -4.94 7.91
N SER A 40 9.75 -6.04 7.25
CA SER A 40 8.90 -7.24 7.21
C SER A 40 9.72 -8.51 7.29
N LEU A 41 9.07 -9.57 7.74
CA LEU A 41 9.62 -10.90 7.76
C LEU A 41 8.85 -11.81 6.82
N LEU A 42 9.57 -12.42 5.89
CA LEU A 42 9.12 -13.48 5.01
C LEU A 42 9.62 -14.83 5.55
N VAL A 43 8.75 -15.83 5.66
CA VAL A 43 9.09 -17.21 6.02
C VAL A 43 8.42 -18.14 5.02
N GLU A 44 9.20 -18.97 4.35
CA GLU A 44 8.74 -19.90 3.30
C GLU A 44 7.82 -19.20 2.28
N GLY A 45 8.29 -18.05 1.76
CA GLY A 45 7.57 -17.25 0.77
C GLY A 45 6.33 -16.51 1.29
N LYS A 46 6.03 -16.55 2.59
CA LYS A 46 4.85 -15.91 3.19
C LYS A 46 5.23 -14.80 4.16
N LEU A 47 4.51 -13.68 4.10
CA LEU A 47 4.68 -12.61 5.07
C LEU A 47 4.14 -13.06 6.43
N VAL A 48 4.97 -13.01 7.46
CA VAL A 48 4.61 -13.43 8.83
C VAL A 48 4.65 -12.30 9.86
N LEU A 49 5.41 -11.24 9.59
CA LEU A 49 5.53 -10.04 10.43
C LEU A 49 5.67 -8.81 9.54
N GLY A 50 5.03 -7.71 9.91
CA GLY A 50 5.29 -6.37 9.36
C GLY A 50 5.34 -5.34 10.47
N VAL A 51 6.27 -4.39 10.34
CA VAL A 51 6.45 -3.25 11.23
C VAL A 51 6.65 -2.01 10.38
N MET A 52 5.98 -0.92 10.73
CA MET A 52 6.05 0.33 9.99
C MET A 52 6.00 1.51 10.96
N ALA A 53 7.12 2.23 11.08
CA ALA A 53 7.16 3.48 11.81
C ALA A 53 6.74 4.62 10.88
N CYS A 54 5.81 5.46 11.33
CA CYS A 54 5.30 6.63 10.62
C CYS A 54 5.53 7.90 11.48
N PRO A 55 6.74 8.50 11.44
CA PRO A 55 7.11 9.58 12.36
C PRO A 55 6.28 10.85 12.23
N ASN A 56 5.75 11.11 11.04
CA ASN A 56 4.94 12.31 10.76
C ASN A 56 3.43 12.02 10.74
N LEU A 57 2.99 10.82 11.10
CA LEU A 57 1.57 10.48 11.19
C LEU A 57 1.14 10.51 12.65
N ALA A 58 0.27 11.45 13.01
CA ALA A 58 -0.23 11.59 14.37
C ALA A 58 -0.84 10.27 14.87
N ASN A 59 -0.50 9.87 16.10
CA ASN A 59 -0.95 8.60 16.67
C ASN A 59 -2.48 8.51 16.82
N ASN A 60 -3.13 9.60 17.23
CA ASN A 60 -4.58 9.68 17.37
C ASN A 60 -5.15 10.85 16.54
N LYS A 61 -6.27 10.63 15.85
CA LYS A 61 -6.99 11.65 15.06
C LYS A 61 -7.44 12.85 15.89
N SER A 62 -7.73 12.64 17.18
CA SER A 62 -8.31 13.68 18.05
C SER A 62 -7.28 14.47 18.86
N SER A 63 -6.01 14.08 18.84
CA SER A 63 -4.97 14.75 19.62
C SER A 63 -4.19 15.73 18.75
N SER A 64 -3.89 16.93 19.27
CA SER A 64 -2.89 17.85 18.70
C SER A 64 -1.45 17.34 18.83
N ASP A 65 -1.31 16.06 19.19
CA ASP A 65 -0.04 15.41 19.46
C ASP A 65 0.70 15.19 18.14
N LYS A 66 1.93 15.71 18.08
CA LYS A 66 2.79 15.61 16.89
C LYS A 66 3.58 14.31 16.89
N THR A 67 3.40 13.48 17.90
CA THR A 67 4.09 12.21 18.03
C THR A 67 3.63 11.23 16.96
N GLY A 68 4.61 10.68 16.25
CA GLY A 68 4.40 9.66 15.24
C GLY A 68 3.95 8.33 15.83
N CYS A 69 3.60 7.38 14.97
CA CYS A 69 3.09 6.08 15.39
C CYS A 69 3.85 4.92 14.75
N LEU A 70 3.83 3.79 15.44
CA LEU A 70 4.37 2.51 15.01
C LEU A 70 3.21 1.55 14.77
N PHE A 71 3.07 1.10 13.53
CA PHE A 71 2.17 0.01 13.19
C PHE A 71 2.92 -1.31 13.17
N PHE A 72 2.28 -2.37 13.63
CA PHE A 72 2.82 -3.71 13.50
C PHE A 72 1.72 -4.76 13.41
N ALA A 73 2.03 -5.89 12.76
CA ALA A 73 1.13 -7.01 12.63
C ALA A 73 1.90 -8.32 12.54
N THR A 74 1.33 -9.38 13.10
CA THR A 74 1.80 -10.75 12.96
C THR A 74 0.68 -11.57 12.34
N ALA A 75 1.01 -12.45 11.39
CA ALA A 75 0.02 -13.25 10.67
C ALA A 75 -0.93 -14.00 11.63
N GLY A 76 -2.24 -13.80 11.46
CA GLY A 76 -3.31 -14.38 12.27
C GLY A 76 -3.45 -13.80 13.68
N LYS A 77 -2.80 -12.68 14.00
CA LYS A 77 -2.84 -12.04 15.33
C LYS A 77 -3.45 -10.65 15.32
N GLY A 78 -3.81 -10.12 14.14
CA GLY A 78 -4.30 -8.77 13.98
C GLY A 78 -3.18 -7.73 13.87
N ALA A 79 -3.60 -6.51 13.57
CA ALA A 79 -2.73 -5.34 13.44
C ALA A 79 -2.95 -4.36 14.60
N TYR A 80 -1.88 -3.68 14.98
CA TYR A 80 -1.84 -2.77 16.12
C TYR A 80 -1.10 -1.49 15.79
N VAL A 81 -1.41 -0.42 16.52
CA VAL A 81 -0.72 0.87 16.50
C VAL A 81 -0.31 1.27 17.92
N GLN A 82 0.84 1.92 18.04
CA GLN A 82 1.29 2.54 19.28
C GLN A 82 2.07 3.82 19.01
N SER A 83 2.21 4.68 20.02
CA SER A 83 3.06 5.87 19.95
C SER A 83 4.55 5.51 19.76
N LEU A 84 5.29 6.32 18.99
CA LEU A 84 6.75 6.19 18.87
C LEU A 84 7.52 6.67 20.10
N ASP A 85 6.93 7.50 20.96
CA ASP A 85 7.60 8.03 22.16
C ASP A 85 7.72 6.99 23.29
N GLY A 86 7.10 5.81 23.12
CA GLY A 86 7.21 4.68 24.05
C GLY A 86 6.36 4.79 25.31
N ASP A 87 5.99 3.61 25.83
CA ASP A 87 5.50 3.25 27.17
C ASP A 87 4.31 3.98 27.82
N SER A 88 3.74 5.03 27.21
CA SER A 88 2.61 5.73 27.84
C SER A 88 1.28 4.96 27.70
N HIS A 89 1.13 4.12 26.67
CA HIS A 89 -0.09 3.35 26.40
C HIS A 89 0.20 1.98 25.76
N SER A 90 -0.64 0.99 26.08
CA SER A 90 -0.62 -0.33 25.44
C SER A 90 -0.96 -0.21 23.95
N PRO A 91 -0.41 -1.10 23.08
CA PRO A 91 -0.78 -1.12 21.67
C PRO A 91 -2.30 -1.22 21.46
N GLU A 92 -2.84 -0.36 20.61
CA GLU A 92 -4.25 -0.34 20.26
C GLU A 92 -4.48 -1.17 18.99
N LYS A 93 -5.51 -2.00 18.99
CA LYS A 93 -5.87 -2.78 17.81
C LYS A 93 -6.43 -1.85 16.73
N VAL A 94 -5.93 -1.96 15.51
CA VAL A 94 -6.46 -1.21 14.36
C VAL A 94 -7.34 -2.10 13.49
N GLN A 95 -8.33 -1.47 12.86
CA GLN A 95 -9.23 -2.11 11.91
C GLN A 95 -9.51 -1.16 10.76
N VAL A 96 -9.59 -1.71 9.55
CA VAL A 96 -10.06 -0.95 8.39
C VAL A 96 -11.48 -0.43 8.62
N SER A 97 -11.86 0.64 7.93
CA SER A 97 -13.19 1.21 8.08
C SER A 97 -14.29 0.27 7.59
N ASN A 98 -15.52 0.56 8.01
CA ASN A 98 -16.70 -0.21 7.67
C ASN A 98 -17.55 0.44 6.56
N ILE A 99 -17.00 1.42 5.84
CA ILE A 99 -17.70 2.13 4.75
C ILE A 99 -18.04 1.15 3.63
N GLU A 100 -19.30 1.18 3.19
CA GLU A 100 -19.84 0.35 2.11
C GLU A 100 -20.11 1.14 0.83
N ASN A 101 -20.38 2.44 0.97
CA ASN A 101 -20.68 3.32 -0.14
C ASN A 101 -19.38 3.93 -0.70
N PRO A 102 -18.99 3.63 -1.95
CA PRO A 102 -17.79 4.23 -2.55
C PRO A 102 -17.84 5.76 -2.66
N GLU A 103 -19.04 6.37 -2.67
CA GLU A 103 -19.16 7.84 -2.70
C GLU A 103 -18.67 8.51 -1.42
N GLU A 104 -18.66 7.76 -0.31
CA GLU A 104 -18.20 8.20 1.02
C GLU A 104 -16.74 7.79 1.29
N ALA A 105 -16.12 7.03 0.38
CA ALA A 105 -14.78 6.51 0.53
C ALA A 105 -13.72 7.61 0.33
N THR A 106 -12.73 7.64 1.21
CA THR A 106 -11.51 8.43 1.07
C THR A 106 -10.50 7.65 0.23
N PHE A 107 -10.06 8.27 -0.85
CA PHE A 107 -9.03 7.76 -1.75
C PHE A 107 -7.67 8.26 -1.33
N VAL A 108 -6.66 7.39 -1.38
CA VAL A 108 -5.28 7.73 -1.13
C VAL A 108 -4.46 7.57 -2.39
N GLU A 109 -3.79 8.65 -2.78
CA GLU A 109 -2.89 8.68 -3.94
C GLU A 109 -1.45 8.94 -3.48
N SER A 110 -0.49 8.50 -4.29
CA SER A 110 0.91 8.80 -4.04
C SER A 110 1.19 10.30 -4.29
N SER A 111 1.82 10.99 -3.33
CA SER A 111 2.16 12.42 -3.43
C SER A 111 3.26 12.74 -4.45
N GLN A 112 4.06 11.74 -4.85
CA GLN A 112 5.14 11.97 -5.81
C GLN A 112 4.53 12.56 -7.09
N GLN A 113 5.26 13.54 -7.66
CA GLN A 113 4.96 14.15 -8.96
C GLN A 113 4.38 13.11 -9.89
N PRO A 114 3.38 13.47 -10.73
CA PRO A 114 2.82 12.53 -11.68
C PRO A 114 3.97 11.81 -12.38
N ILE A 115 4.26 10.56 -11.98
CA ILE A 115 4.97 9.58 -12.81
C ILE A 115 4.30 9.80 -14.13
N PRO A 116 4.93 10.33 -15.20
CA PRO A 116 4.23 10.89 -16.36
C PRO A 116 3.09 9.96 -16.66
N ILE A 117 1.90 10.35 -16.15
CA ILE A 117 0.90 9.32 -15.88
C ILE A 117 0.45 9.11 -17.28
N HIS A 118 0.88 8.00 -17.87
CA HIS A 118 0.55 7.70 -19.25
C HIS A 118 -0.93 8.02 -19.35
N SER A 119 -1.33 8.84 -20.32
CA SER A 119 -2.65 9.48 -20.34
C SER A 119 -3.77 8.49 -20.01
N SER A 120 -3.57 7.23 -20.37
CA SER A 120 -4.43 6.11 -20.04
C SER A 120 -4.50 5.68 -18.56
N ILE A 121 -3.41 5.69 -17.77
CA ILE A 121 -3.47 5.44 -16.31
C ILE A 121 -4.25 6.57 -15.62
N ALA A 122 -4.01 7.82 -15.99
CA ALA A 122 -4.71 8.97 -15.42
C ALA A 122 -6.20 8.92 -15.79
N ASN A 123 -6.48 8.59 -17.05
CA ASN A 123 -7.84 8.38 -17.54
C ASN A 123 -8.52 7.23 -16.80
N ASN A 124 -7.84 6.11 -16.54
CA ASN A 124 -8.41 4.99 -15.79
C ASN A 124 -8.78 5.36 -14.36
N ILE A 125 -7.92 6.12 -13.67
CA ILE A 125 -8.23 6.62 -12.33
C ILE A 125 -9.43 7.58 -12.40
N PHE A 126 -9.45 8.50 -13.36
CA PHE A 126 -10.56 9.42 -13.53
C PHE A 126 -11.90 8.72 -13.84
N CYS A 127 -11.90 7.77 -14.79
CA CYS A 127 -13.06 6.93 -15.12
C CYS A 127 -13.54 6.13 -13.91
N LEU A 128 -12.61 5.60 -13.10
CA LEU A 128 -12.94 4.93 -11.86
C LEU A 128 -13.64 5.86 -10.87
N TYR A 129 -13.17 7.10 -10.76
CA TYR A 129 -13.78 8.11 -9.89
C TYR A 129 -15.23 8.39 -10.28
N LEU A 130 -15.47 8.58 -11.57
CA LEU A 130 -16.82 8.78 -12.11
C LEU A 130 -17.73 7.57 -11.88
N LYS A 131 -17.26 6.35 -12.17
CA LYS A 131 -18.04 5.11 -12.02
C LYS A 131 -18.41 4.81 -10.57
N LEU A 132 -17.52 5.14 -9.62
CA LEU A 132 -17.75 4.94 -8.19
C LEU A 132 -18.46 6.12 -7.53
N GLY A 133 -18.70 7.24 -8.24
CA GLY A 133 -19.38 8.41 -7.71
C GLY A 133 -18.59 9.15 -6.62
N ILE A 134 -17.26 9.06 -6.65
CA ILE A 134 -16.40 9.61 -5.61
C ILE A 134 -16.43 11.13 -5.66
N LYS A 135 -16.80 11.73 -4.52
CA LYS A 135 -16.93 13.19 -4.35
C LYS A 135 -15.77 13.80 -3.57
N ALA A 136 -15.11 13.00 -2.72
CA ALA A 136 -13.99 13.45 -1.90
C ALA A 136 -12.72 13.65 -2.74
N LEU A 137 -11.96 14.69 -2.44
CA LEU A 137 -10.61 14.86 -3.00
C LEU A 137 -9.68 13.78 -2.43
N PRO A 138 -8.80 13.18 -3.26
CA PRO A 138 -7.87 12.17 -2.77
C PRO A 138 -6.86 12.76 -1.79
N LEU A 139 -6.61 12.01 -0.72
CA LEU A 139 -5.55 12.26 0.23
C LEU A 139 -4.21 11.87 -0.38
N ARG A 140 -3.31 12.83 -0.56
CA ARG A 140 -1.99 12.58 -1.14
C ARG A 140 -0.98 12.27 -0.04
N ILE A 141 -0.60 11.00 0.08
CA ILE A 141 0.35 10.53 1.09
C ILE A 141 1.51 9.80 0.41
N HIS A 142 2.74 10.14 0.79
CA HIS A 142 3.93 9.46 0.32
C HIS A 142 4.19 8.12 1.04
N SER A 143 5.09 7.29 0.50
CA SER A 143 5.60 6.08 1.17
C SER A 143 4.50 5.06 1.54
N GLN A 144 4.82 4.08 2.39
CA GLN A 144 3.90 3.05 2.89
C GLN A 144 2.89 3.56 3.92
N VAL A 145 2.97 4.82 4.33
CA VAL A 145 2.01 5.47 5.24
C VAL A 145 0.56 5.34 4.72
N LYS A 146 0.37 5.19 3.41
CA LYS A 146 -0.92 4.86 2.78
C LYS A 146 -1.55 3.59 3.36
N TYR A 147 -0.78 2.54 3.55
CA TYR A 147 -1.27 1.30 4.15
C TYR A 147 -1.65 1.48 5.61
N ALA A 148 -0.91 2.32 6.36
CA ALA A 148 -1.26 2.67 7.74
C ALA A 148 -2.59 3.42 7.80
N ALA A 149 -2.81 4.38 6.91
CA ALA A 149 -4.07 5.10 6.80
C ALA A 149 -5.24 4.14 6.57
N LEU A 150 -5.10 3.17 5.65
CA LEU A 150 -6.13 2.16 5.44
C LEU A 150 -6.31 1.25 6.66
N ALA A 151 -5.22 0.74 7.23
CA ALA A 151 -5.25 -0.17 8.37
C ALA A 151 -5.91 0.45 9.62
N ARG A 152 -5.79 1.76 9.80
CA ARG A 152 -6.43 2.54 10.88
C ARG A 152 -7.85 3.01 10.55
N GLY A 153 -8.32 2.82 9.32
CA GLY A 153 -9.63 3.32 8.87
C GLY A 153 -9.64 4.84 8.68
N ASP A 154 -8.51 5.43 8.30
CA ASP A 154 -8.39 6.84 7.89
C ASP A 154 -8.70 7.02 6.41
N ALA A 155 -8.63 5.93 5.65
CA ALA A 155 -9.01 5.88 4.26
C ALA A 155 -9.47 4.48 3.86
N GLU A 156 -10.11 4.40 2.69
CA GLU A 156 -10.81 3.21 2.23
C GLU A 156 -10.13 2.57 1.03
N ILE A 157 -9.50 3.37 0.16
CA ILE A 157 -9.00 2.92 -1.13
C ILE A 157 -7.61 3.49 -1.40
N TYR A 158 -6.65 2.62 -1.67
CA TYR A 158 -5.34 2.96 -2.21
C TYR A 158 -5.14 2.22 -3.53
N LEU A 159 -4.84 2.98 -4.58
CA LEU A 159 -4.56 2.47 -5.91
C LEU A 159 -3.20 2.92 -6.38
N ARG A 160 -2.48 2.00 -7.01
CA ARG A 160 -1.25 2.32 -7.75
C ARG A 160 -1.19 1.44 -8.97
N PHE A 161 -1.70 1.96 -10.09
CA PHE A 161 -1.55 1.31 -11.38
C PHE A 161 -0.13 1.51 -11.91
N THR A 162 0.35 0.47 -12.57
CA THR A 162 1.66 0.45 -13.22
C THR A 162 1.50 0.09 -14.68
N LEU A 163 2.46 0.48 -15.50
CA LEU A 163 2.51 0.03 -16.89
C LEU A 163 2.73 -1.49 -16.94
N PRO A 164 2.20 -2.18 -17.97
CA PRO A 164 2.49 -3.60 -18.18
C PRO A 164 3.99 -3.87 -18.16
N GLY A 165 4.42 -4.88 -17.40
CA GLY A 165 5.83 -5.26 -17.26
C GLY A 165 6.64 -4.43 -16.27
N TYR A 166 6.09 -3.36 -15.70
CA TYR A 166 6.72 -2.66 -14.59
C TYR A 166 6.76 -3.55 -13.35
N ARG A 167 7.92 -3.59 -12.69
CA ARG A 167 8.18 -4.43 -11.51
C ARG A 167 8.25 -3.55 -10.28
N GLU A 168 7.26 -3.69 -9.40
CA GLU A 168 7.29 -3.04 -8.08
C GLU A 168 8.24 -3.81 -7.17
N SER A 169 9.04 -3.11 -6.38
CA SER A 169 9.89 -3.76 -5.39
C SER A 169 9.07 -4.25 -4.19
N ILE A 170 9.38 -5.45 -3.67
CA ILE A 170 8.65 -6.02 -2.54
C ILE A 170 8.72 -5.14 -1.28
N TRP A 171 9.84 -4.43 -1.09
CA TRP A 171 10.06 -3.60 0.09
C TRP A 171 9.14 -2.39 0.14
N ASN A 172 8.56 -1.94 -0.99
CA ASN A 172 7.57 -0.85 -1.04
C ASN A 172 6.18 -1.28 -0.54
N HIS A 173 5.95 -2.57 -0.29
CA HIS A 173 4.62 -3.11 -0.06
C HIS A 173 4.54 -4.14 1.07
N ALA A 174 5.62 -4.86 1.39
CA ALA A 174 5.56 -6.00 2.31
C ALA A 174 4.97 -5.65 3.69
N ALA A 175 5.44 -4.57 4.32
CA ALA A 175 4.99 -4.21 5.66
C ALA A 175 3.55 -3.71 5.63
N GLY A 176 3.26 -2.80 4.70
CA GLY A 176 1.92 -2.30 4.50
C GLY A 176 0.91 -3.42 4.21
N ALA A 177 1.27 -4.37 3.36
CA ALA A 177 0.38 -5.45 2.93
C ALA A 177 -0.06 -6.34 4.09
N ILE A 178 0.88 -6.83 4.92
CA ILE A 178 0.53 -7.66 6.07
C ILE A 178 -0.22 -6.86 7.14
N ILE A 179 0.18 -5.60 7.40
CA ILE A 179 -0.51 -4.73 8.37
C ILE A 179 -1.96 -4.50 7.95
N THR A 180 -2.21 -4.15 6.69
CA THR A 180 -3.59 -3.93 6.21
C THR A 180 -4.41 -5.21 6.17
N THR A 181 -3.80 -6.35 5.79
CA THR A 181 -4.50 -7.64 5.79
C THR A 181 -4.94 -8.05 7.20
N GLU A 182 -4.05 -7.93 8.18
CA GLU A 182 -4.34 -8.24 9.58
C GLU A 182 -5.30 -7.23 10.24
N ALA A 183 -5.39 -6.01 9.71
CA ALA A 183 -6.43 -5.03 10.07
C ALA A 183 -7.81 -5.35 9.45
N GLY A 184 -7.93 -6.40 8.64
CA GLY A 184 -9.17 -6.83 7.99
C GLY A 184 -9.39 -6.28 6.58
N GLY A 185 -8.41 -5.59 6.00
CA GLY A 185 -8.41 -5.13 4.62
C GLY A 185 -8.07 -6.23 3.61
N VAL A 186 -8.04 -5.84 2.34
CA VAL A 186 -7.67 -6.69 1.20
C VAL A 186 -6.61 -5.96 0.39
N VAL A 187 -5.55 -6.69 0.04
CA VAL A 187 -4.44 -6.24 -0.80
C VAL A 187 -4.36 -7.20 -1.99
N CYS A 188 -4.51 -6.71 -3.20
CA CYS A 188 -4.49 -7.51 -4.42
C CYS A 188 -3.92 -6.74 -5.62
N ASP A 189 -3.72 -7.42 -6.74
CA ASP A 189 -3.55 -6.78 -8.04
C ASP A 189 -4.90 -6.33 -8.63
N ALA A 190 -4.87 -5.64 -9.77
CA ALA A 190 -6.08 -5.19 -10.46
C ALA A 190 -6.97 -6.33 -11.00
N ASP A 191 -6.48 -7.57 -11.08
CA ASP A 191 -7.27 -8.74 -11.45
C ASP A 191 -7.94 -9.38 -10.21
N GLY A 192 -7.57 -8.95 -9.00
CA GLY A 192 -8.07 -9.45 -7.72
C GLY A 192 -7.21 -10.54 -7.10
N ASN A 193 -6.02 -10.82 -7.64
CA ASN A 193 -5.12 -11.85 -7.12
C ASN A 193 -4.28 -11.30 -5.95
N PRO A 194 -4.00 -12.10 -4.91
CA PRO A 194 -3.09 -11.67 -3.85
C PRO A 194 -1.67 -11.47 -4.39
N PRO A 195 -0.93 -10.45 -3.92
CA PRO A 195 0.47 -10.25 -4.30
C PRO A 195 1.35 -11.40 -3.82
N ASP A 196 2.23 -11.86 -4.71
CA ASP A 196 3.17 -12.95 -4.43
C ASP A 196 4.57 -12.41 -4.07
N PHE A 197 4.90 -12.43 -2.78
CA PHE A 197 6.18 -12.00 -2.23
C PHE A 197 7.28 -13.07 -2.30
N SER A 198 6.98 -14.28 -2.80
CA SER A 198 7.93 -15.40 -2.85
C SER A 198 8.86 -15.36 -4.07
N ARG A 199 8.64 -14.45 -5.01
CA ARG A 199 9.30 -14.43 -6.33
C ARG A 199 10.56 -13.59 -6.39
N GLY A 200 11.20 -13.40 -5.25
CA GLY A 200 12.41 -12.59 -5.08
C GLY A 200 12.12 -11.11 -4.83
N GLU A 201 13.00 -10.23 -5.27
CA GLU A 201 12.98 -8.79 -4.92
C GLU A 201 11.81 -7.97 -5.48
N HIS A 202 11.01 -8.54 -6.40
CA HIS A 202 9.98 -7.82 -7.13
C HIS A 202 8.62 -8.52 -7.09
N LEU A 203 7.56 -7.72 -7.05
CA LEU A 203 6.19 -8.15 -7.30
C LEU A 203 5.92 -8.16 -8.81
N TYR A 204 5.47 -9.31 -9.30
CA TYR A 204 5.06 -9.51 -10.68
C TYR A 204 3.57 -9.24 -10.82
N LEU A 205 3.20 -7.96 -10.71
CA LEU A 205 1.82 -7.51 -10.83
C LEU A 205 1.52 -7.21 -12.30
N LYS A 206 0.39 -7.72 -12.80
CA LYS A 206 0.00 -7.46 -14.19
C LYS A 206 -0.32 -5.98 -14.41
N ARG A 207 -1.05 -5.37 -13.47
CA ARG A 207 -1.49 -3.97 -13.50
C ARG A 207 -1.59 -3.37 -12.10
N GLY A 208 -0.43 -3.18 -11.47
CA GLY A 208 -0.34 -2.46 -10.20
C GLY A 208 -1.01 -3.13 -9.00
N ILE A 209 -1.16 -2.37 -7.91
CA ILE A 209 -1.68 -2.81 -6.62
C ILE A 209 -2.96 -2.05 -6.24
N VAL A 210 -3.89 -2.78 -5.65
CA VAL A 210 -5.21 -2.33 -5.20
C VAL A 210 -5.37 -2.72 -3.74
N VAL A 211 -5.71 -1.75 -2.91
CA VAL A 211 -5.90 -1.96 -1.47
C VAL A 211 -7.21 -1.33 -1.06
N SER A 212 -8.06 -2.11 -0.39
CA SER A 212 -9.33 -1.61 0.11
C SER A 212 -9.92 -2.48 1.23
N THR A 213 -11.10 -2.12 1.71
CA THR A 213 -11.90 -2.91 2.65
C THR A 213 -12.53 -4.10 1.92
N LYS A 214 -12.85 -5.18 2.65
CA LYS A 214 -13.57 -6.34 2.07
C LYS A 214 -14.91 -5.97 1.45
N LYS A 215 -15.54 -4.91 1.96
CA LYS A 215 -16.86 -4.44 1.55
C LYS A 215 -16.81 -3.68 0.23
N LEU A 216 -15.79 -2.84 0.03
CA LEU A 216 -15.63 -2.03 -1.18
C LEU A 216 -14.93 -2.78 -2.32
N MET A 217 -14.10 -3.77 -2.00
CA MET A 217 -13.27 -4.47 -2.99
C MET A 217 -14.03 -5.04 -4.20
N PRO A 218 -15.21 -5.70 -4.06
CA PRO A 218 -15.92 -6.24 -5.22
C PRO A 218 -16.31 -5.17 -6.24
N ARG A 219 -16.91 -4.07 -5.78
CA ARG A 219 -17.33 -2.94 -6.63
C ARG A 219 -16.14 -2.19 -7.21
N LEU A 220 -15.05 -2.09 -6.44
CA LEU A 220 -13.79 -1.50 -6.90
C LEU A 220 -13.20 -2.31 -8.07
N LEU A 221 -13.07 -3.64 -7.93
CA LEU A 221 -12.54 -4.50 -8.98
C LEU A 221 -13.42 -4.54 -10.23
N GLU A 222 -14.75 -4.47 -10.08
CA GLU A 222 -15.67 -4.35 -11.20
C GLU A 222 -15.42 -3.06 -12.00
N ALA A 223 -15.37 -1.92 -11.30
CA ALA A 223 -15.15 -0.64 -11.95
C ALA A 223 -13.75 -0.53 -12.59
N ILE A 224 -12.72 -1.16 -11.98
CA ILE A 224 -11.38 -1.29 -12.58
C ILE A 224 -11.43 -2.09 -13.88
N LYS A 225 -12.11 -3.25 -13.89
CA LYS A 225 -12.24 -4.10 -15.07
C LYS A 225 -12.96 -3.41 -16.21
N GLU A 226 -14.02 -2.65 -15.92
CA GLU A 226 -14.72 -1.85 -16.92
C GLU A 226 -13.82 -0.76 -17.52
N SER A 227 -13.15 0.02 -16.68
CA SER A 227 -12.25 1.09 -17.13
C SER A 227 -11.14 0.55 -18.04
N MET A 228 -10.59 -0.62 -17.71
CA MET A 228 -9.53 -1.24 -18.53
C MET A 228 -10.05 -1.79 -19.87
N LYS A 229 -11.29 -2.27 -19.94
CA LYS A 229 -11.90 -2.69 -21.22
C LYS A 229 -12.13 -1.49 -22.14
N GLU A 230 -12.61 -0.38 -21.59
CA GLU A 230 -12.82 0.86 -22.33
C GLU A 230 -11.50 1.41 -22.91
N GLU A 231 -10.40 1.34 -22.14
CA GLU A 231 -9.06 1.71 -22.61
C GLU A 231 -8.62 0.87 -23.84
N MET A 232 -8.81 -0.45 -23.80
CA MET A 232 -8.45 -1.34 -24.92
C MET A 232 -9.26 -1.06 -26.18
N HIS A 233 -10.54 -0.73 -26.04
CA HIS A 233 -11.39 -0.44 -27.21
C HIS A 233 -10.99 0.87 -27.88
N ILE A 234 -10.61 1.89 -27.10
CA ILE A 234 -10.11 3.18 -27.62
C ILE A 234 -8.79 2.99 -28.36
N SER A 235 -7.86 2.20 -27.82
CA SER A 235 -6.55 1.99 -28.46
C SER A 235 -6.65 1.18 -29.75
N GLU A 236 -7.51 0.14 -29.80
CA GLU A 236 -7.77 -0.62 -31.02
C GLU A 236 -8.39 0.24 -32.12
N THR A 237 -9.35 1.10 -31.77
CA THR A 237 -10.03 1.97 -32.74
C THR A 237 -9.08 3.04 -33.34
N GLN A 238 -8.12 3.54 -32.55
CA GLN A 238 -7.09 4.49 -33.00
C GLN A 238 -6.01 3.86 -33.90
N LEU A 239 -5.77 2.55 -33.80
CA LEU A 239 -4.80 1.82 -34.63
C LEU A 239 -5.37 1.44 -36.02
N THR A 240 -6.70 1.49 -36.18
CA THR A 240 -7.40 1.21 -37.45
C THR A 240 -7.68 2.44 -38.32
N LEU A 241 -7.22 3.63 -37.92
CA LEU A 241 -7.32 4.90 -38.65
C LEU A 241 -5.94 5.36 -39.12
#